data_AF-A0A7S1PUS6-F1
#
_entry.id   AF-A0A7S1PUS6-F1
#
_cell.length_a   1.000
_cell.length_b   1.000
_cell.length_c   1.000
_cell.angle_alpha   90.00
_cell.angle_beta   90.00
_cell.angle_gamma   90.00
#
_symmetry.space_group_name_H-M   'P 1'
#
loop_
_entity.id
_entity.type
_entity.pdbx_description
1 polymer ?
#
loop_
_entity_poly.entity_id
_entity_poly.type
_entity_poly.pdbx_seq_one_letter_code
_entity_poly.pdbx_strand_id
1 'polypeptide(L)'
;AYIRSPWNVLDFVIVVFSYLSFHPSVGNLTAFRTLRVMRPLRSMNAVRGLQVLVTGLLMSMKGLVHVGILTFFSVLICSILGVQLFGGKFRDQCYDPVAGEFMEEMWCNGDSTEPA
;
A
#
# COMPACT_ATOMS: atom_id res chain seq x y z
N ALA A 1 22.19 -17.67 -18.75
CA ALA A 1 21.32 -17.07 -19.80
C ALA A 1 19.80 -17.21 -19.54
N TYR A 2 19.35 -17.82 -18.43
CA TYR A 2 17.92 -18.10 -18.16
C TYR A 2 17.15 -16.91 -17.54
N ILE A 3 17.78 -16.12 -16.67
CA ILE A 3 17.17 -14.99 -15.94
C ILE A 3 16.92 -13.71 -16.78
N ARG A 4 17.33 -13.67 -18.05
CA ARG A 4 17.19 -12.48 -18.92
C ARG A 4 15.82 -12.39 -19.60
N SER A 5 15.06 -13.49 -19.62
CA SER A 5 13.70 -13.52 -20.17
C SER A 5 12.67 -13.24 -19.06
N PRO A 6 11.83 -12.19 -19.17
CA PRO A 6 10.86 -11.83 -18.14
C PRO A 6 9.82 -12.94 -17.90
N TRP A 7 9.45 -13.67 -18.96
CA TRP A 7 8.52 -14.80 -18.89
C TRP A 7 9.03 -15.95 -18.03
N ASN A 8 10.34 -16.14 -18.05
CA ASN A 8 11.00 -17.20 -17.33
C ASN A 8 11.26 -16.84 -15.86
N VAL A 9 11.48 -15.55 -15.58
CA VAL A 9 11.52 -15.02 -14.21
C VAL A 9 10.13 -15.14 -13.55
N LEU A 10 9.06 -14.83 -14.29
CA LEU A 10 7.69 -14.98 -13.79
C LEU A 10 7.37 -16.45 -13.46
N ASP A 11 7.77 -17.40 -14.30
CA ASP A 11 7.61 -18.83 -14.03
C ASP A 11 8.36 -19.27 -12.76
N PHE A 12 9.62 -18.83 -12.60
CA PHE A 12 10.42 -19.10 -11.40
C PHE A 12 9.76 -18.57 -10.12
N VAL A 13 9.25 -17.34 -10.15
CA VAL A 13 8.56 -16.71 -9.00
C VAL A 13 7.31 -17.51 -8.61
N ILE A 14 6.52 -17.96 -9.59
CA ILE A 14 5.32 -18.79 -9.33
C ILE A 14 5.71 -20.13 -8.72
N VAL A 15 6.76 -20.79 -9.22
CA VAL A 15 7.24 -22.08 -8.68
C VAL A 15 7.69 -21.91 -7.23
N VAL A 16 8.46 -20.87 -6.92
CA VAL A 16 8.93 -20.57 -5.56
C VAL A 16 7.74 -20.30 -4.62
N PHE A 17 6.78 -19.48 -5.02
CA PHE A 17 5.59 -19.22 -4.20
C PHE A 17 4.71 -20.46 -4.01
N SER A 18 4.58 -21.31 -5.04
CA SER A 18 3.87 -22.58 -4.92
C SER A 18 4.57 -23.54 -3.96
N TYR A 19 5.91 -23.54 -3.93
CA TYR A 19 6.70 -24.35 -3.01
C TYR A 19 6.57 -23.84 -1.57
N LEU A 20 6.64 -22.51 -1.38
CA LEU A 20 6.37 -21.85 -0.09
C LEU A 20 4.96 -22.19 0.43
N SER A 21 3.96 -22.27 -0.44
CA SER A 21 2.60 -22.65 -0.05
C SER A 21 2.43 -24.11 0.34
N PHE A 22 3.37 -24.98 -0.03
CA PHE A 22 3.33 -26.40 0.34
C PHE A 22 3.88 -26.65 1.75
N HIS A 23 4.65 -25.71 2.30
CA HIS A 23 5.24 -25.88 3.62
C HIS A 23 4.15 -25.77 4.71
N PRO A 24 3.86 -26.84 5.48
CA PRO A 24 2.75 -26.86 6.43
C PRO A 24 3.04 -26.09 7.73
N SER A 25 4.28 -25.65 7.95
CA SER A 25 4.71 -24.98 9.19
C SER A 25 4.27 -23.52 9.33
N VAL A 26 3.64 -22.95 8.29
CA VAL A 26 3.15 -21.56 8.28
C VAL A 26 1.62 -21.58 8.36
N GLY A 27 1.12 -21.84 9.58
CA GLY A 27 -0.29 -22.13 9.83
C GLY A 27 -1.24 -21.08 9.25
N ASN A 28 -2.27 -21.53 8.53
CA ASN A 28 -3.49 -20.79 8.11
C ASN A 28 -3.35 -19.27 7.88
N LEU A 29 -2.23 -18.80 7.32
CA LEU A 29 -2.11 -17.41 6.94
C LEU A 29 -2.92 -17.22 5.67
N THR A 30 -3.94 -16.35 5.74
CA THR A 30 -4.83 -15.98 4.63
C THR A 30 -4.04 -15.64 3.35
N ALA A 31 -2.79 -15.19 3.49
CA ALA A 31 -1.82 -15.00 2.42
C ALA A 31 -1.62 -16.25 1.53
N PHE A 32 -1.45 -17.46 2.06
CA PHE A 32 -1.28 -18.66 1.23
C PHE A 32 -2.53 -19.01 0.42
N ARG A 33 -3.70 -18.56 0.85
CA ARG A 33 -4.95 -18.70 0.10
C ARG A 33 -4.99 -17.74 -1.08
N THR A 34 -4.50 -16.51 -0.92
CA THR A 34 -4.38 -15.53 -2.01
C THR A 34 -3.25 -15.89 -2.98
N LEU A 35 -2.18 -16.57 -2.55
CA LEU A 35 -1.14 -17.06 -3.47
C LEU A 35 -1.68 -18.03 -4.54
N ARG A 36 -2.80 -18.72 -4.29
CA ARG A 36 -3.49 -19.55 -5.31
C ARG A 36 -4.06 -18.71 -6.46
N VAL A 37 -4.31 -17.41 -6.24
CA VAL A 37 -4.73 -16.45 -7.28
C VAL A 37 -3.61 -16.17 -8.30
N MET A 38 -2.37 -16.58 -8.02
CA MET A 38 -1.28 -16.52 -8.98
C MET A 38 -1.32 -17.64 -10.03
N ARG A 39 -2.15 -18.68 -9.85
CA ARG A 39 -2.34 -19.73 -10.88
C ARG A 39 -2.87 -19.17 -12.21
N PRO A 40 -3.82 -18.22 -12.24
CA PRO A 40 -4.17 -17.46 -13.44
C PRO A 40 -2.98 -16.84 -14.17
N LEU A 41 -1.95 -16.35 -13.46
CA LEU A 41 -0.74 -15.80 -14.11
C LEU A 41 0.05 -16.88 -14.88
N ARG A 42 0.00 -18.15 -14.47
CA ARG A 42 0.58 -19.27 -15.24
C ARG A 42 -0.10 -19.44 -16.61
N SER A 43 -1.42 -19.20 -16.67
CA SER A 43 -2.18 -19.24 -17.92
C SER A 43 -1.77 -18.13 -18.90
N MET A 44 -1.22 -17.02 -18.40
CA MET A 44 -0.71 -15.94 -19.24
C MET A 44 0.53 -16.33 -20.03
N ASN A 45 1.32 -17.28 -19.51
CA ASN A 45 2.50 -17.81 -20.19
C ASN A 45 2.15 -18.92 -21.21
N ALA A 46 0.94 -19.51 -21.11
CA ALA A 46 0.48 -20.57 -22.01
C ALA A 46 -0.05 -20.02 -23.35
N VAL A 47 -0.55 -18.78 -23.38
CA VAL A 47 -1.16 -18.17 -24.57
C VAL A 47 -0.26 -17.07 -25.13
N ARG A 48 0.40 -17.36 -26.26
CA ARG A 48 1.30 -16.41 -26.97
C ARG A 48 0.65 -15.06 -27.28
N GLY A 49 -0.66 -15.01 -27.54
CA GLY A 49 -1.38 -13.76 -27.81
C GLY A 49 -1.42 -12.80 -26.62
N LEU A 50 -1.54 -13.31 -25.39
CA LEU A 50 -1.58 -12.48 -24.18
C LEU A 50 -0.20 -11.93 -23.82
N GLN A 51 0.87 -12.66 -24.18
CA GLN A 51 2.24 -12.22 -23.95
C GLN A 51 2.58 -10.93 -24.69
N VAL A 52 2.07 -10.75 -25.91
CA VAL A 52 2.28 -9.53 -26.70
C VAL A 52 1.62 -8.33 -26.04
N LEU A 53 0.36 -8.49 -25.58
CA LEU A 53 -0.38 -7.44 -24.89
C LEU A 53 0.33 -7.00 -23.60
N VAL A 54 0.72 -7.97 -22.76
CA VAL A 54 1.41 -7.70 -21.49
C VAL A 54 2.78 -7.07 -21.72
N THR A 55 3.52 -7.51 -22.72
CA THR A 55 4.81 -6.90 -23.07
C THR A 55 4.60 -5.45 -23.52
N GLY A 56 3.57 -5.17 -24.32
CA GLY A 56 3.20 -3.80 -24.69
C GLY A 56 2.84 -2.93 -23.48
N LEU A 57 2.03 -3.46 -22.56
CA LEU A 57 1.69 -2.81 -21.29
C LEU A 57 2.93 -2.51 -20.44
N LEU A 58 3.84 -3.48 -20.29
CA LEU A 58 5.07 -3.31 -19.54
C LEU A 58 6.02 -2.28 -20.18
N MET A 59 6.04 -2.20 -21.52
CA MET A 59 6.79 -1.16 -22.24
C MET A 59 6.21 0.24 -21.96
N SER A 60 4.89 0.38 -21.95
CA SER A 60 4.22 1.64 -21.56
C SER A 60 4.48 1.99 -20.10
N MET A 61 4.38 1.01 -19.19
CA MET A 61 4.66 1.20 -17.76
C MET A 61 6.09 1.66 -17.51
N LYS A 62 7.07 1.18 -18.27
CA LYS A 62 8.47 1.62 -18.16
C LYS A 62 8.63 3.12 -18.43
N GLY A 63 7.80 3.71 -19.29
CA GLY A 63 7.73 5.16 -19.47
C GLY A 63 7.15 5.88 -18.25
N LEU A 64 6.13 5.31 -17.62
CA LEU A 64 5.53 5.86 -16.40
C LEU A 64 6.48 5.82 -15.20
N VAL A 65 7.48 4.93 -15.16
CA VAL A 65 8.45 4.87 -14.05
C VAL A 65 9.17 6.21 -13.86
N HIS A 66 9.53 6.90 -14.95
CA HIS A 66 10.21 8.20 -14.85
C HIS A 66 9.33 9.27 -14.19
N VAL A 67 8.06 9.33 -14.58
CA VAL A 67 7.08 10.25 -13.98
C VAL A 67 6.76 9.83 -12.55
N GLY A 68 6.63 8.52 -12.30
CA GLY A 68 6.35 7.97 -10.97
C GLY A 68 7.45 8.28 -9.95
N ILE A 69 8.72 8.25 -10.37
CA ILE A 69 9.84 8.66 -9.50
C ILE A 69 9.72 10.14 -9.13
N LEU A 70 9.40 11.00 -10.11
CA LEU A 70 9.21 12.43 -9.85
C LEU A 70 8.03 12.68 -8.90
N THR A 71 6.90 12.00 -9.11
CA THR A 71 5.72 12.08 -8.24
C THR A 71 6.01 11.56 -6.83
N PHE A 72 6.75 10.45 -6.71
CA PHE A 72 7.13 9.92 -5.41
C PHE A 72 8.01 10.92 -4.66
N PHE A 73 8.99 11.51 -5.34
CA PHE A 73 9.85 12.54 -4.76
C PHE A 73 9.07 13.79 -4.30
N SER A 74 8.10 14.25 -5.09
CA SER A 74 7.27 15.40 -4.69
C SER A 74 6.39 15.08 -3.48
N VAL A 75 5.78 13.90 -3.42
CA VAL A 75 5.00 13.44 -2.27
C VAL A 75 5.88 13.34 -1.01
N LEU A 76 7.12 12.87 -1.14
CA LEU A 76 8.04 12.82 0.01
C LEU A 76 8.34 14.20 0.58
N ILE A 77 8.62 15.20 -0.25
CA ILE A 77 8.85 16.58 0.21
C ILE A 77 7.60 17.11 0.92
N CYS A 78 6.43 16.97 0.29
CA CYS A 78 5.16 17.37 0.89
C CYS A 78 4.89 16.66 2.22
N SER A 79 5.25 15.38 2.32
CA SER A 79 5.07 14.57 3.53
C SER A 79 5.99 15.04 4.66
N ILE A 80 7.26 15.32 4.37
CA ILE A 80 8.19 15.89 5.36
C ILE A 80 7.69 17.24 5.84
N LEU A 81 7.34 18.15 4.92
CA LEU A 81 6.79 19.46 5.28
C LEU A 81 5.49 19.34 6.07
N GLY A 82 4.61 18.42 5.69
CA GLY A 82 3.35 18.16 6.39
C GLY A 82 3.56 17.71 7.84
N VAL A 83 4.53 16.83 8.10
CA VAL A 83 4.85 16.40 9.46
C VAL A 83 5.45 17.53 10.28
N GLN A 84 6.29 18.39 9.68
CA GLN A 84 6.88 19.53 10.40
C GLN A 84 5.86 20.64 10.70
N LEU A 85 4.86 20.84 9.83
CA LEU A 85 3.82 21.86 10.01
C LEU A 85 2.67 21.39 10.91
N PHE A 86 2.26 20.13 10.79
CA PHE A 86 1.07 19.59 11.43
C PHE A 86 1.35 18.48 12.45
N GLY A 87 2.61 18.27 12.82
CA GLY A 87 3.00 17.27 13.81
C GLY A 87 2.29 17.50 15.15
N GLY A 88 1.41 16.57 15.52
CA GLY A 88 0.69 16.58 16.80
C GLY A 88 -0.52 17.53 16.87
N LYS A 89 -0.71 18.43 15.90
CA LYS A 89 -1.80 19.43 15.91
C LYS A 89 -3.19 18.87 15.67
N PHE A 90 -3.28 17.67 15.08
CA PHE A 90 -4.55 16.96 14.88
C PHE A 90 -4.99 16.14 16.11
N ARG A 91 -4.24 16.18 17.21
CA ARG A 91 -4.56 15.44 18.44
C ARG A 91 -5.00 16.34 19.59
N ASP A 92 -5.16 17.64 19.33
CA ASP A 92 -5.69 18.56 20.32
C ASP A 92 -7.17 18.21 20.57
N GLN A 93 -7.47 17.76 21.79
CA GLN A 93 -8.82 17.49 22.27
C GLN A 93 -9.13 18.45 23.41
N CYS A 94 -10.36 18.95 23.45
CA CYS A 94 -10.85 19.80 24.53
C CYS A 94 -11.16 18.93 25.76
N TYR A 95 -10.55 19.24 26.90
CA TYR A 95 -10.81 18.58 28.18
C TYR A 95 -11.38 19.60 29.17
N ASP A 96 -12.54 19.29 29.75
CA ASP A 96 -13.13 20.12 30.81
C ASP A 96 -12.63 19.62 32.18
N PRO A 97 -11.81 20.39 32.92
CA PRO A 97 -11.31 20.00 34.22
C PRO A 97 -12.38 19.98 35.32
N VAL A 98 -13.57 20.54 35.09
CA VAL A 98 -14.65 20.65 36.08
C VAL A 98 -15.61 19.46 35.99
N ALA A 99 -16.03 19.08 34.77
CA ALA A 99 -16.92 17.94 34.56
C ALA A 99 -16.20 16.58 34.60
N GLY A 100 -14.89 16.55 34.34
CA GLY A 100 -14.10 15.30 34.29
C GLY A 100 -14.37 14.44 33.05
N GLU A 101 -15.05 15.00 32.04
CA GLU A 101 -15.46 14.33 30.80
C GLU A 101 -14.78 14.99 29.59
N PHE A 102 -14.57 14.23 28.51
CA PHE A 102 -14.11 14.77 27.24
C PHE A 102 -15.29 15.47 26.53
N MET A 103 -15.13 16.73 26.11
CA MET A 103 -16.24 17.45 25.46
C MET A 103 -16.51 16.89 24.05
N GLU A 104 -17.78 16.59 23.77
CA GLU A 104 -18.25 16.12 22.46
C GLU A 104 -18.39 17.27 21.43
N GLU A 105 -18.33 18.53 21.88
CA GLU A 105 -18.44 19.70 21.01
C GLU A 105 -17.09 20.10 20.37
N MET A 106 -17.14 20.32 19.06
CA MET A 106 -16.00 20.52 18.17
C MET A 106 -15.26 21.86 18.36
N TRP A 107 -15.72 22.74 19.23
CA TRP A 107 -15.18 24.09 19.44
C TRP A 107 -14.87 24.33 20.91
N CYS A 108 -13.57 24.39 21.26
CA CYS A 108 -13.09 24.96 22.52
C CYS A 108 -13.33 26.48 22.54
N ASN A 109 -14.57 26.94 22.64
CA ASN A 109 -14.85 28.34 22.98
C ASN A 109 -15.31 28.37 24.43
N GLY A 110 -14.39 28.77 25.32
CA GLY A 110 -14.74 29.10 26.67
C GLY A 110 -15.63 30.33 26.66
N ASP A 111 -16.90 30.16 27.01
CA ASP A 111 -17.60 31.21 27.72
C ASP A 111 -17.47 30.94 29.21
N SER A 112 -16.55 31.65 29.85
CA SER A 112 -16.36 31.65 31.29
C SER A 112 -17.35 32.57 32.02
N THR A 113 -18.57 32.76 31.49
CA THR A 113 -19.59 33.62 32.12
C THR A 113 -20.95 32.95 32.31
N GLU A 114 -21.02 31.98 33.23
CA GLU A 114 -22.28 31.77 33.96
C GLU A 114 -21.97 31.46 35.44
N PRO A 115 -22.11 32.43 36.35
CA PRO A 115 -22.02 32.20 37.78
C PRO A 115 -23.38 31.76 38.35
N ALA A 116 -23.31 30.71 39.18
CA ALA A 116 -24.26 30.28 40.22
C ALA A 116 -25.64 29.75 39.78
#